data_AF-R9M361-F1
#
_entry.id   AF-R9M361-F1
#
_cell.length_a   1.000
_cell.length_b   1.000
_cell.length_c   1.000
_cell.angle_alpha   90.00
_cell.angle_beta   90.00
_cell.angle_gamma   90.00
#
_symmetry.space_group_name_H-M   'P 1'
#
loop_
_entity.id
_entity.type
_entity.pdbx_description
1 polymer ?
#
loop_
_entity_poly.entity_id
_entity_poly.type
_entity_poly.pdbx_seq_one_letter_code
_entity_poly.pdbx_strand_id
1 'polypeptide(L)'
;MELYGFEKSDPALFDLAIVQKEADGGRTDSAQIDRIQERPEAESLIVSGLDQKAFEYLIRRFGRQFKTISFWKNKLVCDLSPLSGLPELQYVHFFFNQRAPDLWDMRDNVCLRGLTVCDFTKLHSIARVASAPALEYFSIGDRVWPGMEIESLRPLTRSSVSHFAWWGKRVLDRDYLCLAQSGIRELDLPAGGFRLEELARLNAKMPGVRGTVTRPYSESTVIRQGEETTWYLLCKGRKRLLKGRDEEKLKAYLEEFDRLVKRYRSETG
;
A
#
# COMPACT_ATOMS: atom_id res chain seq x y z
N MET A 1 -13.18 9.89 0.41
CA MET A 1 -13.19 8.65 -0.39
C MET A 1 -13.33 7.52 0.60
N GLU A 2 -14.47 6.83 0.59
CA GLU A 2 -14.69 5.68 1.46
C GLU A 2 -13.92 4.49 0.89
N LEU A 3 -12.68 4.31 1.37
CA LEU A 3 -11.79 3.18 1.09
C LEU A 3 -12.28 1.87 1.73
N TYR A 4 -13.54 1.79 2.19
CA TYR A 4 -13.97 0.80 3.18
C TYR A 4 -13.83 -0.64 2.67
N GLY A 5 -12.72 -1.27 3.05
CA GLY A 5 -12.56 -2.71 3.07
C GLY A 5 -11.69 -3.34 1.99
N PHE A 6 -11.49 -2.73 0.82
CA PHE A 6 -10.83 -3.43 -0.30
C PHE A 6 -9.36 -3.79 0.00
N GLU A 7 -8.69 -3.02 0.84
CA GLU A 7 -7.32 -3.26 1.31
C GLU A 7 -7.20 -4.42 2.32
N LYS A 8 -8.33 -4.96 2.78
CA LYS A 8 -8.40 -6.08 3.72
C LYS A 8 -8.62 -7.37 2.95
N SER A 9 -7.89 -8.41 3.34
CA SER A 9 -8.09 -9.76 2.84
C SER A 9 -9.19 -10.50 3.62
N ASP A 10 -10.34 -9.84 3.84
CA ASP A 10 -11.49 -10.42 4.55
C ASP A 10 -12.57 -10.80 3.54
N PRO A 11 -12.85 -12.11 3.34
CA PRO A 11 -13.85 -12.56 2.38
C PRO A 11 -15.28 -12.06 2.63
N ALA A 12 -15.61 -11.67 3.86
CA ALA A 12 -16.93 -11.13 4.18
C ALA A 12 -17.20 -9.74 3.57
N LEU A 13 -16.16 -9.08 3.05
CA LEU A 13 -16.25 -7.75 2.44
C LEU A 13 -16.45 -7.78 0.92
N PHE A 14 -16.59 -8.97 0.32
CA PHE A 14 -16.71 -9.16 -1.13
C PHE A 14 -17.99 -9.94 -1.48
N ASP A 15 -18.60 -9.61 -2.62
CA ASP A 15 -19.83 -10.26 -3.11
C ASP A 15 -19.61 -11.76 -3.41
N LEU A 16 -18.39 -12.08 -3.85
CA LEU A 16 -17.95 -13.42 -4.17
C LEU A 16 -16.56 -13.71 -3.60
N ALA A 17 -16.42 -14.91 -3.03
CA ALA A 17 -15.16 -15.40 -2.49
C ALA A 17 -14.82 -16.79 -3.07
N ILE A 18 -13.69 -16.89 -3.75
CA ILE A 18 -13.08 -18.15 -4.19
C ILE A 18 -11.76 -18.29 -3.45
N VAL A 19 -11.87 -18.61 -2.17
CA VAL A 19 -10.75 -18.64 -1.23
C VAL A 19 -10.55 -20.04 -0.70
N GLN A 20 -9.35 -20.56 -0.88
CA GLN A 20 -8.98 -21.90 -0.44
C GLN A 20 -8.68 -21.92 1.07
N LYS A 21 -8.82 -23.09 1.68
CA LYS A 21 -8.66 -23.27 3.14
C LYS A 21 -7.20 -23.30 3.57
N GLU A 22 -6.30 -23.60 2.65
CA GLU A 22 -4.88 -23.76 2.91
C GLU A 22 -4.24 -22.42 3.31
N ALA A 23 -3.38 -22.49 4.32
CA ALA A 23 -2.71 -21.30 4.86
C ALA A 23 -1.84 -20.56 3.83
N ASP A 24 -1.44 -21.20 2.74
CA ASP A 24 -0.64 -20.61 1.67
C ASP A 24 -1.45 -20.13 0.46
N GLY A 25 -2.79 -20.18 0.55
CA GLY A 25 -3.72 -19.77 -0.51
C GLY A 25 -4.25 -20.92 -1.38
N GLY A 26 -3.71 -22.14 -1.23
CA GLY A 26 -4.18 -23.34 -1.93
C GLY A 26 -4.04 -23.28 -3.45
N ARG A 27 -4.89 -24.05 -4.15
CA ARG A 27 -4.99 -24.02 -5.62
C ARG A 27 -6.43 -23.80 -6.04
N THR A 28 -6.64 -22.88 -6.97
CA THR A 28 -7.93 -22.64 -7.63
C THR A 28 -7.87 -23.10 -9.07
N ASP A 29 -8.83 -23.92 -9.48
CA ASP A 29 -8.97 -24.40 -10.86
C ASP A 29 -10.09 -23.68 -11.64
N SER A 30 -10.20 -23.98 -12.94
CA SER A 30 -11.21 -23.37 -13.81
C SER A 30 -12.65 -23.71 -13.41
N ALA A 31 -12.91 -24.90 -12.84
CA ALA A 31 -14.26 -25.28 -12.44
C ALA A 31 -14.73 -24.45 -11.23
N GLN A 32 -13.83 -24.16 -10.29
CA GLN A 32 -14.11 -23.22 -9.21
C GLN A 32 -14.32 -21.79 -9.73
N ILE A 33 -13.54 -21.36 -10.71
CA ILE A 33 -13.69 -20.05 -11.36
C ILE A 33 -15.04 -19.94 -12.10
N ASP A 34 -15.48 -21.00 -12.78
CA ASP A 34 -16.73 -20.98 -13.55
C ASP A 34 -17.99 -20.79 -12.69
N ARG A 35 -17.90 -21.04 -11.37
CA ARG A 35 -18.99 -20.74 -10.42
C ARG A 35 -19.33 -19.25 -10.35
N ILE A 36 -18.47 -18.36 -10.85
CA ILE A 36 -18.80 -16.93 -11.01
C ILE A 36 -20.09 -16.74 -11.83
N GLN A 37 -20.37 -17.63 -12.78
CA GLN A 37 -21.60 -17.59 -13.60
C GLN A 37 -22.89 -17.68 -12.79
N GLU A 38 -22.83 -18.28 -11.60
CA GLU A 38 -23.97 -18.42 -10.69
C GLU A 38 -24.32 -17.09 -10.00
N ARG A 39 -23.43 -16.09 -10.06
CA ARG A 39 -23.52 -14.80 -9.37
C ARG A 39 -23.20 -13.64 -10.33
N PRO A 40 -23.98 -13.44 -11.41
CA PRO A 40 -23.71 -12.42 -12.42
C PRO A 40 -23.83 -10.98 -11.89
N GLU A 41 -24.48 -10.79 -10.75
CA GLU A 41 -24.65 -9.49 -10.08
C GLU A 41 -23.47 -9.08 -9.21
N ALA A 42 -22.53 -9.99 -8.93
CA ALA A 42 -21.37 -9.71 -8.07
C ALA A 42 -20.43 -8.71 -8.76
N GLU A 43 -20.07 -7.62 -8.07
CA GLU A 43 -19.16 -6.58 -8.58
C GLU A 43 -17.78 -6.61 -7.88
N SER A 44 -17.66 -7.39 -6.80
CA SER A 44 -16.42 -7.54 -6.04
C SER A 44 -16.05 -9.02 -5.83
N LEU A 45 -14.76 -9.33 -6.02
CA LEU A 45 -14.20 -10.68 -5.90
C LEU A 45 -12.99 -10.70 -4.98
N ILE A 46 -12.93 -11.68 -4.08
CA ILE A 46 -11.67 -12.14 -3.50
C ILE A 46 -11.35 -13.55 -4.00
N VAL A 47 -10.10 -13.77 -4.42
CA VAL A 47 -9.67 -15.05 -4.99
C VAL A 47 -8.25 -15.40 -4.57
N SER A 48 -8.02 -16.69 -4.29
CA SER A 48 -6.71 -17.24 -3.92
C SER A 48 -6.25 -18.38 -4.80
N GLY A 49 -5.00 -18.80 -4.64
CA GLY A 49 -4.49 -20.05 -5.22
C GLY A 49 -4.40 -20.09 -6.74
N LEU A 50 -4.43 -18.94 -7.42
CA LEU A 50 -4.26 -18.86 -8.87
C LEU A 50 -2.79 -19.12 -9.25
N ASP A 51 -2.60 -20.03 -10.21
CA ASP A 51 -1.43 -20.04 -11.07
C ASP A 51 -1.63 -19.09 -12.26
N GLN A 52 -0.60 -18.90 -13.09
CA GLN A 52 -0.68 -17.98 -14.23
C GLN A 52 -1.82 -18.33 -15.21
N LYS A 53 -2.05 -19.63 -15.46
CA LYS A 53 -3.09 -20.07 -16.39
C LYS A 53 -4.49 -19.81 -15.82
N ALA A 54 -4.69 -20.10 -14.54
CA ALA A 54 -5.95 -19.84 -13.84
C ALA A 54 -6.24 -18.33 -13.74
N PHE A 55 -5.21 -17.52 -13.48
CA PHE A 55 -5.31 -16.06 -13.47
C PHE A 55 -5.74 -15.52 -14.84
N GLU A 56 -5.07 -15.92 -15.93
CA GLU A 56 -5.47 -15.51 -17.27
C GLU A 56 -6.89 -15.96 -17.63
N TYR A 57 -7.27 -17.18 -17.24
CA TYR A 57 -8.62 -17.70 -17.46
C TYR A 57 -9.67 -16.83 -16.75
N LEU A 58 -9.47 -16.55 -15.46
CA LEU A 58 -10.34 -15.69 -14.66
C LEU A 58 -10.50 -14.31 -15.31
N ILE A 59 -9.39 -13.64 -15.63
CA ILE A 59 -9.42 -12.27 -16.16
C ILE A 59 -10.08 -12.21 -17.53
N ARG A 60 -9.74 -13.12 -18.45
CA ARG A 60 -10.31 -13.13 -19.80
C ARG A 60 -11.82 -13.42 -19.81
N ARG A 61 -12.28 -14.32 -18.92
CA ARG A 61 -13.67 -14.79 -18.94
C ARG A 61 -14.60 -13.93 -18.07
N PHE A 62 -14.12 -13.50 -16.91
CA PHE A 62 -14.96 -12.86 -15.88
C PHE A 62 -14.41 -11.51 -15.41
N GLY A 63 -13.17 -11.13 -15.77
CA GLY A 63 -12.53 -9.94 -15.21
C GLY A 63 -13.33 -8.64 -15.40
N ARG A 64 -14.06 -8.50 -16.50
CA ARG A 64 -14.89 -7.31 -16.79
C ARG A 64 -16.15 -7.19 -15.92
N GLN A 65 -16.53 -8.25 -15.20
CA GLN A 65 -17.65 -8.24 -14.27
C GLN A 65 -17.33 -7.44 -13.00
N PHE A 66 -16.05 -7.42 -12.58
CA PHE A 66 -15.67 -6.91 -11.27
C PHE A 66 -15.10 -5.50 -11.34
N LYS A 67 -15.60 -4.63 -10.46
CA LYS A 67 -15.03 -3.31 -10.16
C LYS A 67 -13.95 -3.40 -9.09
N THR A 68 -14.00 -4.42 -8.24
CA THR A 68 -13.04 -4.63 -7.16
C THR A 68 -12.53 -6.07 -7.17
N ILE A 69 -11.21 -6.26 -7.22
CA ILE A 69 -10.61 -7.60 -7.15
C ILE A 69 -9.50 -7.63 -6.09
N SER A 70 -9.60 -8.60 -5.18
CA SER A 70 -8.59 -8.92 -4.19
C SER A 70 -7.94 -10.26 -4.51
N PHE A 71 -6.65 -10.20 -4.82
CA PHE A 71 -5.79 -11.34 -5.09
C PHE A 71 -5.08 -11.75 -3.80
N TRP A 72 -5.69 -12.65 -3.04
CA TRP A 72 -5.15 -13.16 -1.78
C TRP A 72 -4.27 -14.39 -2.02
N LYS A 73 -2.95 -14.28 -1.77
CA LYS A 73 -1.99 -15.40 -1.84
C LYS A 73 -1.91 -16.09 -3.21
N ASN A 74 -1.98 -15.31 -4.29
CA ASN A 74 -1.78 -15.80 -5.66
C ASN A 74 -0.27 -15.84 -6.01
N LYS A 75 0.48 -16.66 -5.27
CA LYS A 75 1.96 -16.65 -5.27
C LYS A 75 2.61 -17.06 -6.60
N LEU A 76 1.90 -17.80 -7.45
CA LEU A 76 2.43 -18.38 -8.68
C LEU A 76 2.18 -17.53 -9.93
N VAL A 77 1.41 -16.44 -9.82
CA VAL A 77 1.17 -15.48 -10.92
C VAL A 77 2.42 -14.64 -11.13
N CYS A 78 2.94 -14.60 -12.36
CA CYS A 78 4.17 -13.89 -12.71
C CYS A 78 3.95 -12.74 -13.71
N ASP A 79 2.85 -12.76 -14.46
CA ASP A 79 2.49 -11.69 -15.39
C ASP A 79 1.10 -11.15 -15.05
N LEU A 80 1.06 -9.86 -14.68
CA LEU A 80 -0.15 -9.13 -14.33
C LEU A 80 -0.78 -8.41 -15.53
N SER A 81 -0.17 -8.46 -16.72
CA SER A 81 -0.62 -7.77 -17.93
C SER A 81 -2.09 -7.99 -18.33
N PRO A 82 -2.74 -9.14 -18.08
CA PRO A 82 -4.18 -9.29 -18.32
C PRO A 82 -5.07 -8.23 -17.67
N LEU A 83 -4.65 -7.61 -16.56
CA LEU A 83 -5.42 -6.55 -15.89
C LEU A 83 -5.55 -5.26 -16.71
N SER A 84 -4.65 -5.04 -17.69
CA SER A 84 -4.72 -3.87 -18.59
C SER A 84 -6.03 -3.82 -19.39
N GLY A 85 -6.63 -4.98 -19.67
CA GLY A 85 -7.88 -5.08 -20.44
C GLY A 85 -9.17 -4.80 -19.65
N LEU A 86 -9.08 -4.30 -18.42
CA LEU A 86 -10.20 -4.08 -17.51
C LEU A 86 -10.45 -2.58 -17.25
N PRO A 87 -11.13 -1.85 -18.16
CA PRO A 87 -11.31 -0.41 -18.04
C PRO A 87 -12.21 0.01 -16.88
N GLU A 88 -13.15 -0.86 -16.48
CA GLU A 88 -14.11 -0.63 -15.39
C GLU A 88 -13.55 -0.98 -14.00
N LEU A 89 -12.34 -1.55 -13.92
CA LEU A 89 -11.71 -1.95 -12.67
C LEU A 89 -11.34 -0.72 -11.85
N GLN A 90 -11.84 -0.64 -10.62
CA GLN A 90 -11.68 0.51 -9.72
C GLN A 90 -10.68 0.28 -8.59
N TYR A 91 -10.68 -0.92 -8.02
CA TYR A 91 -9.87 -1.24 -6.85
C TYR A 91 -9.21 -2.61 -7.01
N VAL A 92 -7.90 -2.63 -6.78
CA VAL A 92 -7.11 -3.87 -6.78
C VAL A 92 -6.35 -3.99 -5.47
N HIS A 93 -6.52 -5.13 -4.82
CA HIS A 93 -5.69 -5.53 -3.69
C HIS A 93 -4.89 -6.76 -4.04
N PHE A 94 -3.58 -6.69 -3.86
CA PHE A 94 -2.68 -7.81 -3.94
C PHE A 94 -2.08 -8.08 -2.58
N PHE A 95 -2.21 -9.32 -2.11
CA PHE A 95 -1.55 -9.78 -0.90
C PHE A 95 -0.78 -11.05 -1.19
N PHE A 96 0.53 -11.01 -0.93
CA PHE A 96 1.44 -12.16 -1.01
C PHE A 96 1.59 -12.75 -2.43
N ASN A 97 2.52 -12.19 -3.20
CA ASN A 97 2.95 -12.72 -4.50
C ASN A 97 4.47 -12.95 -4.52
N GLN A 98 4.92 -14.03 -5.16
CA GLN A 98 6.33 -14.42 -5.12
C GLN A 98 7.04 -14.42 -6.49
N ARG A 99 6.35 -13.99 -7.55
CA ARG A 99 6.83 -14.19 -8.92
C ARG A 99 6.68 -12.98 -9.84
N ALA A 100 5.73 -12.09 -9.62
CA ALA A 100 5.51 -10.92 -10.46
C ALA A 100 6.64 -9.90 -10.26
N PRO A 101 7.45 -9.61 -11.30
CA PRO A 101 8.59 -8.70 -11.19
C PRO A 101 8.21 -7.23 -11.46
N ASP A 102 7.08 -7.00 -12.12
CA ASP A 102 6.58 -5.68 -12.50
C ASP A 102 5.07 -5.63 -12.27
N LEU A 103 4.54 -4.41 -12.17
CA LEU A 103 3.11 -4.15 -12.32
C LEU A 103 2.74 -4.17 -13.81
N TRP A 104 1.46 -3.99 -14.12
CA TRP A 104 0.99 -3.95 -15.51
C TRP A 104 0.90 -2.52 -16.05
N ASP A 105 0.76 -2.40 -17.36
CA ASP A 105 0.45 -1.12 -18.00
C ASP A 105 -1.00 -0.71 -17.72
N MET A 106 -1.18 0.39 -17.00
CA MET A 106 -2.46 0.86 -16.49
C MET A 106 -3.11 1.95 -17.35
N ARG A 107 -2.58 2.23 -18.56
CA ARG A 107 -3.11 3.29 -19.44
C ARG A 107 -4.60 3.16 -19.75
N ASP A 108 -5.05 1.92 -19.94
CA ASP A 108 -6.46 1.63 -20.28
C ASP A 108 -7.34 1.41 -19.04
N ASN A 109 -6.76 1.35 -17.83
CA ASN A 109 -7.50 1.24 -16.57
C ASN A 109 -7.99 2.62 -16.12
N VAL A 110 -8.86 3.23 -16.92
CA VAL A 110 -9.35 4.61 -16.73
C VAL A 110 -10.19 4.82 -15.47
N CYS A 111 -10.75 3.74 -14.90
CA CYS A 111 -11.50 3.78 -13.65
C CYS A 111 -10.69 3.35 -12.42
N LEU A 112 -9.42 2.95 -12.55
CA LEU A 112 -8.63 2.42 -11.43
C LEU A 112 -8.23 3.56 -10.47
N ARG A 113 -8.85 3.57 -9.28
CA ARG A 113 -8.67 4.61 -8.25
C ARG A 113 -7.78 4.14 -7.10
N GLY A 114 -7.77 2.85 -6.78
CA GLY A 114 -7.01 2.31 -5.66
C GLY A 114 -6.22 1.05 -6.01
N LEU A 115 -4.94 1.05 -5.64
CA LEU A 115 -4.04 -0.11 -5.77
C LEU A 115 -3.31 -0.34 -4.45
N THR A 116 -3.39 -1.57 -3.94
CA THR A 116 -2.57 -2.00 -2.81
C THR A 116 -1.75 -3.24 -3.15
N VAL A 117 -0.46 -3.22 -2.82
CA VAL A 117 0.48 -4.30 -3.10
C VAL A 117 1.24 -4.66 -1.82
N CYS A 118 0.94 -5.82 -1.25
CA CYS A 118 1.54 -6.27 0.00
C CYS A 118 2.33 -7.56 -0.18
N ASP A 119 3.51 -7.62 0.45
CA ASP A 119 4.36 -8.82 0.54
C ASP A 119 4.74 -9.42 -0.85
N PHE A 120 5.15 -8.56 -1.79
CA PHE A 120 5.71 -9.00 -3.08
C PHE A 120 7.22 -9.23 -2.96
N THR A 121 7.72 -10.41 -3.35
CA THR A 121 9.15 -10.73 -3.22
C THR A 121 10.00 -10.43 -4.45
N LYS A 122 9.37 -10.14 -5.61
CA LYS A 122 10.05 -9.91 -6.89
C LYS A 122 9.82 -8.51 -7.48
N LEU A 123 8.90 -7.74 -6.91
CA LEU A 123 8.59 -6.39 -7.38
C LEU A 123 9.59 -5.39 -6.79
N HIS A 124 10.48 -4.88 -7.63
CA HIS A 124 11.52 -3.91 -7.25
C HIS A 124 11.31 -2.53 -7.90
N SER A 125 10.43 -2.44 -8.90
CA SER A 125 10.11 -1.18 -9.58
C SER A 125 8.63 -0.88 -9.49
N ILE A 126 8.31 0.40 -9.36
CA ILE A 126 6.93 0.91 -9.43
C ILE A 126 6.73 1.82 -10.65
N ALA A 127 7.59 1.71 -11.67
CA ALA A 127 7.58 2.57 -12.86
C ALA A 127 6.20 2.66 -13.53
N ARG A 128 5.48 1.53 -13.56
CA ARG A 128 4.14 1.42 -14.16
C ARG A 128 3.06 2.24 -13.46
N VAL A 129 3.24 2.64 -12.21
CA VAL A 129 2.28 3.51 -11.51
C VAL A 129 2.08 4.83 -12.25
N ALA A 130 3.10 5.33 -12.95
CA ALA A 130 3.00 6.53 -13.79
C ALA A 130 2.08 6.37 -15.01
N SER A 131 1.71 5.13 -15.37
CA SER A 131 0.82 4.84 -16.49
C SER A 131 -0.67 4.87 -16.13
N ALA A 132 -1.00 4.88 -14.83
CA ALA A 132 -2.38 4.83 -14.36
C ALA A 132 -3.00 6.26 -14.36
N PRO A 133 -3.98 6.56 -15.23
CA PRO A 133 -4.45 7.93 -15.42
C PRO A 133 -5.34 8.44 -14.28
N ALA A 134 -6.00 7.54 -13.55
CA ALA A 134 -6.99 7.86 -12.51
C ALA A 134 -6.62 7.33 -11.11
N LEU A 135 -5.40 6.80 -10.94
CA LEU A 135 -5.00 6.19 -9.67
C LEU A 135 -4.81 7.26 -8.61
N GLU A 136 -5.69 7.28 -7.61
CA GLU A 136 -5.69 8.26 -6.54
C GLU A 136 -4.95 7.75 -5.30
N TYR A 137 -5.12 6.47 -4.98
CA TYR A 137 -4.57 5.82 -3.80
C TYR A 137 -3.64 4.67 -4.18
N PHE A 138 -2.40 4.74 -3.71
CA PHE A 138 -1.41 3.67 -3.89
C PHE A 138 -0.73 3.34 -2.57
N SER A 139 -0.84 2.08 -2.15
CA SER A 139 -0.16 1.57 -0.96
C SER A 139 0.69 0.37 -1.33
N ILE A 140 1.94 0.36 -0.88
CA ILE A 140 2.88 -0.73 -1.17
C ILE A 140 3.81 -0.98 0.02
N GLY A 141 4.06 -2.25 0.33
CA GLY A 141 4.99 -2.62 1.39
C GLY A 141 4.81 -4.03 1.93
N ASP A 142 5.31 -4.24 3.14
CA ASP A 142 5.26 -5.53 3.83
C ASP A 142 4.18 -5.50 4.93
N ARG A 143 3.43 -6.60 5.08
CA ARG A 143 2.50 -6.80 6.19
C ARG A 143 2.92 -7.96 7.09
N VAL A 144 3.59 -8.96 6.54
CA VAL A 144 4.00 -10.16 7.31
C VAL A 144 5.51 -10.20 7.50
N TRP A 145 6.28 -10.02 6.43
CA TRP A 145 7.74 -10.19 6.47
C TRP A 145 8.45 -8.96 5.91
N PRO A 146 9.26 -8.24 6.70
CA PRO A 146 9.96 -7.06 6.23
C PRO A 146 11.06 -7.46 5.23
N GLY A 147 10.82 -7.24 3.95
CA GLY A 147 11.67 -7.71 2.86
C GLY A 147 11.60 -6.88 1.59
N MET A 148 10.53 -6.10 1.38
CA MET A 148 10.34 -5.35 0.15
C MET A 148 11.34 -4.20 0.03
N GLU A 149 12.11 -4.25 -1.06
CA GLU A 149 12.98 -3.17 -1.49
C GLU A 149 12.57 -2.71 -2.88
N ILE A 150 12.39 -1.40 -3.04
CA ILE A 150 12.14 -0.78 -4.34
C ILE A 150 13.28 0.15 -4.73
N GLU A 151 13.53 0.27 -6.02
CA GLU A 151 14.62 1.07 -6.57
C GLU A 151 14.47 2.55 -6.25
N SER A 152 13.29 3.12 -6.53
CA SER A 152 13.02 4.55 -6.44
C SER A 152 11.53 4.85 -6.29
N LEU A 153 11.23 5.98 -5.64
CA LEU A 153 9.89 6.57 -5.58
C LEU A 153 9.62 7.59 -6.70
N ARG A 154 10.62 7.90 -7.53
CA ARG A 154 10.52 8.88 -8.63
C ARG A 154 9.36 8.63 -9.61
N PRO A 155 8.91 7.40 -9.89
CA PRO A 155 7.73 7.20 -10.72
C PRO A 155 6.47 7.94 -10.23
N LEU A 156 6.37 8.21 -8.93
CA LEU A 156 5.23 8.94 -8.35
C LEU A 156 5.21 10.43 -8.70
N THR A 157 6.33 11.02 -9.16
CA THR A 157 6.33 12.43 -9.58
C THR A 157 5.60 12.66 -10.90
N ARG A 158 5.31 11.57 -11.62
CA ARG A 158 4.61 11.57 -12.91
C ARG A 158 3.28 10.83 -12.86
N SER A 159 2.80 10.46 -11.68
CA SER A 159 1.52 9.74 -11.51
C SER A 159 0.41 10.68 -11.03
N SER A 160 -0.83 10.20 -11.10
CA SER A 160 -2.02 10.86 -10.54
C SER A 160 -2.19 10.65 -9.03
N VAL A 161 -1.27 9.93 -8.38
CA VAL A 161 -1.43 9.49 -6.99
C VAL A 161 -1.50 10.70 -6.06
N SER A 162 -2.58 10.77 -5.29
CA SER A 162 -2.84 11.83 -4.31
C SER A 162 -2.67 11.35 -2.88
N HIS A 163 -2.82 10.04 -2.63
CA HIS A 163 -2.57 9.38 -1.37
C HIS A 163 -1.59 8.23 -1.58
N PHE A 164 -0.40 8.35 -1.01
CA PHE A 164 0.64 7.33 -1.07
C PHE A 164 0.98 6.78 0.31
N ALA A 165 1.07 5.46 0.42
CA ALA A 165 1.53 4.80 1.63
C ALA A 165 2.67 3.82 1.33
N TRP A 166 3.77 3.95 2.06
CA TRP A 166 4.94 3.07 1.93
C TRP A 166 5.21 2.34 3.25
N TRP A 167 5.21 1.01 3.20
CA TRP A 167 5.43 0.14 4.37
C TRP A 167 6.50 -0.92 4.11
N GLY A 168 7.30 -0.78 3.06
CA GLY A 168 8.38 -1.70 2.74
C GLY A 168 9.63 -1.46 3.59
N LYS A 169 10.58 -2.39 3.49
CA LYS A 169 11.86 -2.35 4.21
C LYS A 169 12.71 -1.13 3.84
N ARG A 170 12.88 -0.83 2.54
CA ARG A 170 13.75 0.27 2.08
C ARG A 170 13.50 0.71 0.64
N VAL A 171 13.62 2.01 0.38
CA VAL A 171 13.85 2.58 -0.96
C VAL A 171 15.36 2.70 -1.19
N LEU A 172 15.88 2.09 -2.25
CA LEU A 172 17.31 1.89 -2.46
C LEU A 172 18.07 3.20 -2.70
N ASP A 173 17.54 4.10 -3.52
CA ASP A 173 18.15 5.42 -3.78
C ASP A 173 18.02 6.41 -2.61
N ARG A 174 17.17 6.09 -1.62
CA ARG A 174 16.84 6.91 -0.43
C ARG A 174 16.31 8.31 -0.76
N ASP A 175 15.85 8.55 -1.98
CA ASP A 175 15.37 9.86 -2.42
C ASP A 175 13.88 10.03 -2.11
N TYR A 176 13.53 10.16 -0.84
CA TYR A 176 12.16 10.47 -0.45
C TYR A 176 11.76 11.92 -0.78
N LEU A 177 12.74 12.82 -0.97
CA LEU A 177 12.46 14.22 -1.32
C LEU A 177 11.89 14.37 -2.72
N CYS A 178 12.08 13.38 -3.62
CA CYS A 178 11.39 13.38 -4.91
C CYS A 178 9.86 13.46 -4.75
N LEU A 179 9.29 12.98 -3.64
CA LEU A 179 7.85 13.04 -3.39
C LEU A 179 7.32 14.48 -3.30
N ALA A 180 8.17 15.46 -2.96
CA ALA A 180 7.78 16.87 -2.97
C ALA A 180 7.48 17.42 -4.38
N GLN A 181 7.88 16.70 -5.43
CA GLN A 181 7.60 17.02 -6.84
C GLN A 181 6.35 16.28 -7.37
N SER A 182 5.65 15.52 -6.52
CA SER A 182 4.45 14.78 -6.90
C SER A 182 3.16 15.54 -6.56
N GLY A 183 2.02 14.99 -6.98
CA GLY A 183 0.68 15.47 -6.60
C GLY A 183 0.18 14.98 -5.24
N ILE A 184 1.02 14.33 -4.44
CA ILE A 184 0.63 13.69 -3.18
C ILE A 184 0.21 14.72 -2.13
N ARG A 185 -0.98 14.54 -1.58
CA ARG A 185 -1.59 15.34 -0.50
C ARG A 185 -1.68 14.58 0.81
N GLU A 186 -1.66 13.25 0.76
CA GLU A 186 -1.68 12.38 1.92
C GLU A 186 -0.55 11.36 1.81
N LEU A 187 0.34 11.37 2.79
CA LEU A 187 1.56 10.59 2.77
C LEU A 187 1.73 9.83 4.08
N ASP A 188 1.67 8.51 3.97
CA ASP A 188 1.86 7.61 5.08
C ASP A 188 3.20 6.88 4.97
N LEU A 189 4.05 7.13 5.97
CA LEU A 189 5.39 6.59 6.12
C LEU A 189 5.59 6.07 7.56
N PRO A 190 6.37 4.98 7.75
CA PRO A 190 6.73 4.52 9.08
C PRO A 190 7.76 5.48 9.69
N ALA A 191 7.38 6.21 10.74
CA ALA A 191 8.27 7.20 11.38
C ALA A 191 9.62 6.60 11.80
N GLY A 192 9.62 5.34 12.28
CA GLY A 192 10.83 4.60 12.67
C GLY A 192 11.83 4.33 11.54
N GLY A 193 11.44 4.53 10.27
CA GLY A 193 12.31 4.42 9.11
C GLY A 193 13.25 5.63 8.89
N PHE A 194 12.97 6.76 9.55
CA PHE A 194 13.60 8.06 9.29
C PHE A 194 14.29 8.61 10.53
N ARG A 195 15.38 9.35 10.36
CA ARG A 195 15.85 10.29 11.39
C ARG A 195 14.89 11.48 11.47
N LEU A 196 14.86 12.15 12.61
CA LEU A 196 13.93 13.26 12.85
C LEU A 196 14.11 14.38 11.81
N GLU A 197 15.35 14.71 11.47
CA GLU A 197 15.73 15.74 10.50
C GLU A 197 15.33 15.37 9.07
N GLU A 198 15.44 14.09 8.69
CA GLU A 198 15.04 13.58 7.37
C GLU A 198 13.53 13.75 7.18
N LEU A 199 12.75 13.34 8.19
CA LEU A 199 11.29 13.48 8.17
C LEU A 199 10.85 14.94 8.21
N ALA A 200 11.49 15.78 9.04
CA ALA A 200 11.19 17.19 9.13
C ALA A 200 11.49 17.93 7.82
N ARG A 201 12.58 17.57 7.14
CA ARG A 201 12.93 18.13 5.82
C ARG A 201 11.90 17.75 4.77
N LEU A 202 11.48 16.48 4.73
CA LEU A 202 10.42 16.04 3.81
C LEU A 202 9.11 16.80 4.03
N ASN A 203 8.66 16.88 5.29
CA ASN A 203 7.46 17.62 5.67
C ASN A 203 7.54 19.11 5.30
N ALA A 204 8.71 19.74 5.49
CA ALA A 204 8.93 21.12 5.10
C ALA A 204 8.77 21.36 3.60
N LYS A 205 9.17 20.40 2.75
CA LYS A 205 9.06 20.47 1.29
C LYS A 205 7.67 20.11 0.74
N MET A 206 6.79 19.58 1.59
CA MET A 206 5.41 19.21 1.24
C MET A 206 4.40 20.01 2.08
N PRO A 207 4.29 21.34 1.88
CA PRO A 207 3.39 22.16 2.68
C PRO A 207 1.92 21.71 2.51
N GLY A 208 1.22 21.51 3.63
CA GLY A 208 -0.18 21.08 3.64
C GLY A 208 -0.39 19.57 3.47
N VAL A 209 0.67 18.77 3.38
CA VAL A 209 0.56 17.30 3.37
C VAL A 209 -0.08 16.80 4.66
N ARG A 210 -0.91 15.76 4.53
CA ARG A 210 -1.55 15.03 5.64
C ARG A 210 -0.97 13.62 5.74
N GLY A 211 -1.45 12.84 6.72
CA GLY A 211 -1.03 11.46 6.94
C GLY A 211 0.06 11.34 8.00
N THR A 212 0.58 10.12 8.18
CA THR A 212 1.54 9.82 9.26
C THR A 212 2.85 10.60 9.13
N VAL A 213 3.22 11.10 7.95
CA VAL A 213 4.42 11.94 7.75
C VAL A 213 4.41 13.22 8.61
N THR A 214 3.22 13.67 9.04
CA THR A 214 3.05 14.84 9.91
C THR A 214 3.27 14.56 11.40
N ARG A 215 3.37 13.28 11.77
CA ARG A 215 3.57 12.84 13.14
C ARG A 215 4.90 12.09 13.18
N PRO A 216 5.95 12.62 13.84
CA PRO A 216 7.25 11.96 13.91
C PRO A 216 7.27 10.75 14.85
N TYR A 217 6.15 10.04 14.97
CA TYR A 217 5.97 8.83 15.75
C TYR A 217 4.77 8.02 15.26
N SER A 218 4.75 6.73 15.57
CA SER A 218 3.55 5.89 15.49
C SER A 218 3.15 5.37 16.87
N GLU A 219 1.89 5.01 17.05
CA GLU A 219 1.42 4.38 18.29
C GLU A 219 1.39 2.87 18.14
N SER A 220 1.77 2.15 19.20
CA SER A 220 1.67 0.70 19.27
C SER A 220 1.12 0.30 20.63
N THR A 221 -0.03 -0.34 20.62
CA THR A 221 -0.71 -0.84 21.80
C THR A 221 -0.46 -2.33 21.97
N VAL A 222 -0.11 -2.74 23.18
CA VAL A 222 0.07 -4.15 23.56
C VAL A 222 -0.83 -4.45 24.73
N ILE A 223 -1.65 -5.49 24.61
CA ILE A 223 -2.48 -5.99 25.70
C ILE A 223 -1.76 -7.19 26.33
N ARG A 224 -1.50 -7.14 27.64
CA ARG A 224 -0.91 -8.24 28.40
C ARG A 224 -1.72 -8.46 29.67
N GLN A 225 -2.23 -9.68 29.85
CA GLN A 225 -3.01 -10.05 31.04
C GLN A 225 -4.20 -9.12 31.33
N GLY A 226 -4.81 -8.57 30.29
CA GLY A 226 -5.93 -7.62 30.40
C GLY A 226 -5.51 -6.15 30.60
N GLU A 227 -4.23 -5.87 30.78
CA GLU A 227 -3.71 -4.50 30.85
C GLU A 227 -3.28 -3.99 29.47
N GLU A 228 -3.74 -2.80 29.11
CA GLU A 228 -3.39 -2.12 27.88
C GLU A 228 -2.21 -1.17 28.10
N THR A 229 -1.13 -1.37 27.35
CA THR A 229 0.04 -0.48 27.36
C THR A 229 0.30 0.06 25.96
N THR A 230 0.27 1.39 25.82
CA THR A 230 0.51 2.06 24.53
C THR A 230 1.85 2.79 24.53
N TRP A 231 2.64 2.57 23.48
CA TRP A 231 3.95 3.19 23.26
C TRP A 231 3.92 4.13 22.06
N TYR A 232 4.61 5.26 22.19
CA TYR A 232 5.02 6.09 21.05
C TYR A 232 6.34 5.55 20.49
N LEU A 233 6.30 5.05 19.26
CA LEU A 233 7.45 4.60 18.49
C LEU A 233 7.97 5.79 17.68
N LEU A 234 9.06 6.39 18.15
CA LEU A 234 9.64 7.61 17.57
C LEU A 234 10.50 7.31 16.33
N CYS A 235 11.01 8.36 15.71
CA CYS A 235 11.97 8.28 14.62
C CYS A 235 13.23 7.47 14.98
N LYS A 236 13.91 6.96 13.96
CA LYS A 236 15.13 6.15 14.04
C LYS A 236 16.17 6.80 14.96
N GLY A 237 16.69 6.00 15.90
CA GLY A 237 17.70 6.43 16.87
C GLY A 237 17.13 7.09 18.13
N ARG A 238 15.81 7.24 18.24
CA ARG A 238 15.14 7.72 19.46
C ARG A 238 14.55 6.56 20.24
N LYS A 239 14.53 6.68 21.57
CA LYS A 239 13.91 5.68 22.45
C LYS A 239 12.39 5.82 22.38
N ARG A 240 11.67 4.68 22.39
CA ARG A 240 10.20 4.69 22.54
C ARG A 240 9.79 5.34 23.87
N LEU A 241 8.63 5.97 23.88
CA LEU A 241 8.06 6.65 25.05
C LEU A 241 6.75 5.97 25.45
N LEU A 242 6.44 5.95 26.74
CA LEU A 242 5.21 5.36 27.26
C LEU A 242 4.08 6.40 27.32
N LYS A 243 2.97 6.11 26.65
CA LYS A 243 1.77 6.97 26.65
C LYS A 243 1.21 7.12 28.06
N GLY A 244 0.83 8.34 28.44
CA GLY A 244 0.37 8.72 29.77
C GLY A 244 1.49 8.99 30.79
N ARG A 245 2.72 8.49 30.57
CA ARG A 245 3.86 8.68 31.49
C ARG A 245 4.91 9.64 30.96
N ASP A 246 5.22 9.57 29.68
CA ASP A 246 6.32 10.31 29.04
C ASP A 246 5.80 11.52 28.21
N GLU A 247 4.63 12.06 28.54
CA GLU A 247 3.97 13.12 27.76
C GLU A 247 4.80 14.41 27.64
N GLU A 248 5.49 14.83 28.69
CA GLU A 248 6.39 16.00 28.62
C GLU A 248 7.59 15.76 27.68
N LYS A 249 8.10 14.52 27.64
CA LYS A 249 9.18 14.16 26.70
C LYS A 249 8.67 14.13 25.27
N LEU A 250 7.44 13.64 25.06
CA LEU A 250 6.80 13.68 23.75
C LEU A 250 6.60 15.12 23.29
N LYS A 251 6.09 15.99 24.17
CA LYS A 251 5.89 17.41 23.88
C LYS A 251 7.20 18.09 23.45
N ALA A 252 8.28 17.94 24.21
CA ALA A 252 9.59 18.48 23.86
C ALA A 252 10.11 17.94 22.50
N TYR A 253 9.86 16.67 22.21
CA TYR A 253 10.20 16.04 20.94
C TYR A 253 9.39 16.60 19.76
N LEU A 254 8.10 16.87 19.94
CA LEU A 254 7.26 17.51 18.93
C LEU A 254 7.67 18.97 18.69
N GLU A 255 8.03 19.70 19.74
CA GLU A 255 8.59 21.06 19.63
C GLU A 255 9.95 21.08 18.89
N GLU A 256 10.79 20.05 19.05
CA GLU A 256 12.01 19.86 18.25
C GLU A 256 11.68 19.66 16.76
N PHE A 257 10.73 18.77 16.46
CA PHE A 257 10.27 18.52 15.10
C PHE A 257 9.72 19.79 14.43
N ASP A 258 8.85 20.53 15.10
CA ASP A 258 8.26 21.77 14.57
C ASP A 258 9.32 22.84 14.30
N ARG A 259 10.32 22.96 15.17
CA ARG A 259 11.47 23.87 14.93
C ARG A 259 12.25 23.48 13.69
N LEU A 260 12.52 22.19 13.49
CA LEU A 260 13.21 21.69 12.30
C LEU A 260 12.40 21.94 11.03
N VAL A 261 11.09 21.66 11.05
CA VAL A 261 10.20 21.92 9.91
C VAL A 261 10.20 23.40 9.54
N LYS A 262 10.07 24.31 10.53
CA LYS A 262 10.12 25.77 10.30
C LYS A 262 11.45 26.21 9.69
N ARG A 263 12.57 25.70 10.22
CA ARG A 263 13.91 25.99 9.69
C ARG A 263 14.07 25.55 8.23
N TYR A 264 13.67 24.32 7.90
CA TYR A 264 13.79 23.83 6.53
C TYR A 264 12.85 24.53 5.54
N ARG A 265 11.71 25.05 6.01
CA ARG A 265 10.84 25.91 5.18
C ARG A 265 11.54 27.22 4.82
N SER A 266 12.21 27.88 5.78
CA SER A 266 12.95 29.12 5.52
C SER A 266 14.19 28.93 4.64
N GLU A 267 14.82 27.76 4.65
CA GLU A 267 15.95 27.43 3.77
C GLU A 267 15.52 27.19 2.29
N THR A 268 14.21 27.15 2.02
CA THR A 268 13.64 26.93 0.68
C THR A 268 12.92 28.15 0.12
N GLY A 269 12.84 29.23 0.90
CA GLY A 269 12.25 30.51 0.50
C GLY A 269 13.25 31.38 -0.26
#